data_AF-A0A7Y2NT63-F1
#
_entry.id   AF-A0A7Y2NT63-F1
#
_cell.length_a   1.000
_cell.length_b   1.000
_cell.length_c   1.000
_cell.angle_alpha   90.00
_cell.angle_beta   90.00
_cell.angle_gamma   90.00
#
_symmetry.space_group_name_H-M   'P 1'
#
loop_
_entity.id
_entity.type
_entity.pdbx_description
1 polymer ?
#
loop_
_entity_poly.entity_id
_entity_poly.type
_entity_poly.pdbx_seq_one_letter_code
_entity_poly.pdbx_strand_id
1 'polypeptide(L)'
;MTLRFFSDRTRPVHLGPYPLERLARQDTPLTDGIPAPRPLDFQTPDRQDSLIGAMAEHQAMMDAIRDGLVNKARATCPDDPVERSNHLKAFGYFSDAPMVGICRLSPAAYLETPWRNPGIDRLANDLRTRQTKTLASGIDLIMADLKDSMEAPPSTIRDHSHAIVFLYDHPRAPRDGEPGTGWLTGAEAHRSCLRASETAVVLANYIRLLGWDAKAHTQTSSDVDLNRLAVAAGLAIPRDGDLVNPFIGTRFGLAALTTTFEMTLDRPLARRQPGLGPRWWLGYRTAKSAFNRDPYARRAFHMGPHP
;
A
#
# COMPACT_ATOMS: atom_id res chain seq x y z
N MET A 1 7.52 -26.11 -7.50
CA MET A 1 6.48 -26.24 -6.45
C MET A 1 6.88 -25.38 -5.27
N THR A 2 6.10 -24.36 -4.93
CA THR A 2 6.23 -23.63 -3.68
C THR A 2 5.61 -24.46 -2.56
N LEU A 3 6.35 -25.47 -2.10
CA LEU A 3 5.92 -26.37 -1.03
C LEU A 3 5.80 -25.61 0.28
N ARG A 4 4.65 -25.79 0.94
CA ARG A 4 4.37 -25.25 2.26
C ARG A 4 4.41 -26.40 3.26
N PHE A 5 5.48 -26.45 4.06
CA PHE A 5 5.71 -27.55 4.99
C PHE A 5 4.86 -27.49 6.27
N PHE A 6 4.40 -26.29 6.64
CA PHE A 6 3.65 -26.07 7.89
C PHE A 6 2.36 -25.30 7.66
N SER A 7 1.28 -25.75 8.31
CA SER A 7 0.00 -25.05 8.37
C SER A 7 0.08 -23.77 9.22
N ASP A 8 -0.80 -22.82 8.92
CA ASP A 8 -0.99 -21.52 9.56
C ASP A 8 -2.44 -21.37 10.02
N ARG A 9 -3.22 -22.46 10.08
CA ARG A 9 -4.62 -22.45 10.50
C ARG A 9 -4.85 -21.79 11.87
N THR A 10 -3.82 -21.78 12.72
CA THR A 10 -3.86 -21.16 14.06
C THR A 10 -3.23 -19.78 14.10
N ARG A 11 -2.77 -19.23 12.97
CA ARG A 11 -2.22 -17.87 12.90
C ARG A 11 -3.39 -16.89 12.71
N PRO A 12 -3.58 -15.92 13.62
CA PRO A 12 -4.55 -14.86 13.41
C PRO A 12 -4.27 -14.09 12.12
N VAL A 13 -5.32 -13.73 11.38
CA VAL A 13 -5.22 -13.05 10.08
C VAL A 13 -4.46 -11.72 10.19
N HIS A 14 -4.65 -10.98 11.28
CA HIS A 14 -3.98 -9.70 11.53
C HIS A 14 -2.45 -9.78 11.69
N LEU A 15 -1.87 -10.99 11.78
CA LEU A 15 -0.41 -11.17 11.76
C LEU A 15 0.13 -11.34 10.34
N GLY A 16 -0.73 -11.51 9.34
CA GLY A 16 -0.35 -11.55 7.93
C GLY A 16 0.50 -12.76 7.52
N PRO A 17 0.98 -12.77 6.27
CA PRO A 17 1.67 -13.92 5.72
C PRO A 17 3.16 -14.01 6.10
N TYR A 18 3.79 -12.89 6.48
CA TYR A 18 5.19 -12.81 6.93
C TYR A 18 5.29 -12.76 8.46
N PRO A 19 6.34 -13.35 9.07
CA PRO A 19 6.50 -13.38 10.54
C PRO A 19 7.06 -12.06 11.10
N LEU A 20 6.35 -10.95 10.92
CA LEU A 20 6.76 -9.61 11.39
C LEU A 20 6.92 -9.53 12.91
N GLU A 21 6.25 -10.41 13.65
CA GLU A 21 6.36 -10.51 15.11
C GLU A 21 7.73 -11.00 15.60
N ARG A 22 8.55 -11.56 14.71
CA ARG A 22 9.88 -12.12 15.03
C ARG A 22 11.02 -11.15 14.81
N LEU A 23 10.75 -9.99 14.22
CA LEU A 23 11.75 -8.96 13.98
C LEU A 23 12.05 -8.19 15.27
N ALA A 24 13.29 -7.73 15.42
CA ALA A 24 13.68 -6.91 16.56
C ALA A 24 13.07 -5.50 16.42
N ARG A 25 12.50 -4.99 17.51
CA ARG A 25 11.80 -3.69 17.57
C ARG A 25 12.41 -2.78 18.63
N GLN A 26 12.21 -1.50 18.47
CA GLN A 26 12.63 -0.43 19.38
C GLN A 26 11.47 0.55 19.59
N ASP A 27 11.60 1.47 20.55
CA ASP A 27 10.48 2.35 20.93
C ASP A 27 10.34 3.59 20.04
N THR A 28 11.46 4.13 19.54
CA THR A 28 11.48 5.33 18.70
C THR A 28 11.89 5.00 17.27
N PRO A 29 11.30 5.64 16.24
CA PRO A 29 11.70 5.41 14.87
C PRO A 29 13.12 5.93 14.61
N LEU A 30 13.82 5.29 13.68
CA LEU A 30 15.05 5.85 13.14
C LEU A 30 14.69 7.11 12.34
N THR A 31 15.48 8.17 12.50
CA THR A 31 15.26 9.45 11.83
C THR A 31 16.36 9.77 10.81
N ASP A 32 17.47 9.05 10.89
CA ASP A 32 18.67 9.21 10.07
C ASP A 32 18.71 8.20 8.91
N GLY A 33 19.30 8.63 7.79
CA GLY A 33 19.53 7.78 6.62
C GLY A 33 18.27 7.44 5.80
N ILE A 34 17.11 8.02 6.12
CA ILE A 34 15.89 7.86 5.34
C ILE A 34 16.07 8.55 3.98
N PRO A 35 15.89 7.85 2.84
CA PRO A 35 15.98 8.49 1.53
C PRO A 35 14.91 9.55 1.34
N ALA A 36 15.27 10.62 0.62
CA ALA A 36 14.32 11.62 0.18
C ALA A 36 13.19 10.94 -0.62
N PRO A 37 11.93 11.24 -0.31
CA PRO A 37 10.81 10.62 -1.01
C PRO A 37 10.78 11.12 -2.46
N ARG A 38 10.31 10.26 -3.36
CA ARG A 38 10.20 10.57 -4.79
C ARG A 38 8.83 10.17 -5.31
N PRO A 39 8.10 11.07 -5.99
CA PRO A 39 6.86 10.70 -6.64
C PRO A 39 7.14 9.70 -7.77
N LEU A 40 6.21 8.77 -7.97
CA LEU A 40 6.25 7.86 -9.11
C LEU A 40 5.50 8.50 -10.28
N ASP A 41 6.04 8.38 -11.50
CA ASP A 41 5.40 8.90 -12.71
C ASP A 41 4.94 7.75 -13.61
N PHE A 42 3.68 7.81 -14.04
CA PHE A 42 3.05 6.84 -14.93
C PHE A 42 3.02 7.30 -16.40
N GLN A 43 3.51 8.50 -16.73
CA GLN A 43 3.60 8.95 -18.12
C GLN A 43 4.79 8.27 -18.83
N THR A 44 4.53 7.64 -19.97
CA THR A 44 5.55 7.01 -20.82
C THR A 44 5.39 7.42 -22.28
N PRO A 45 5.62 8.69 -22.63
CA PRO A 45 5.37 9.20 -23.98
C PRO A 45 6.17 8.46 -25.06
N ASP A 46 7.37 7.99 -24.72
CA ASP A 46 8.28 7.33 -25.66
C ASP A 46 8.09 5.80 -25.76
N ARG A 47 7.14 5.23 -24.98
CA ARG A 47 6.89 3.77 -24.94
C ARG A 47 5.39 3.47 -24.96
N GLN A 48 4.82 3.47 -26.16
CA GLN A 48 3.40 3.18 -26.38
C GLN A 48 3.01 1.71 -26.07
N ASP A 49 3.97 0.81 -26.09
CA ASP A 49 3.80 -0.62 -25.78
C ASP A 49 3.90 -0.94 -24.28
N SER A 50 4.17 0.06 -23.44
CA SER A 50 4.35 -0.13 -22.00
C SER A 50 3.04 -0.22 -21.25
N LEU A 51 2.95 -1.20 -20.34
CA LEU A 51 1.85 -1.30 -19.39
C LEU A 51 1.80 -0.10 -18.42
N ILE A 52 2.91 0.61 -18.22
CA ILE A 52 2.97 1.77 -17.30
C ILE A 52 1.96 2.84 -17.69
N GLY A 53 1.99 3.28 -18.95
CA GLY A 53 1.04 4.27 -19.47
C GLY A 53 -0.42 3.80 -19.38
N ALA A 54 -0.68 2.51 -19.60
CA ALA A 54 -2.01 1.93 -19.48
C ALA A 54 -2.54 1.92 -18.03
N MET A 55 -1.67 1.88 -17.02
CA MET A 55 -2.08 1.97 -15.62
C MET A 55 -2.35 3.41 -15.15
N ALA A 56 -1.95 4.42 -15.93
CA ALA A 56 -1.98 5.82 -15.51
C ALA A 56 -3.40 6.32 -15.20
N GLU A 57 -4.38 5.94 -16.02
CA GLU A 57 -5.78 6.34 -15.82
C GLU A 57 -6.36 5.71 -14.55
N HIS A 58 -6.12 4.42 -14.32
CA HIS A 58 -6.58 3.75 -13.12
C HIS A 58 -5.95 4.35 -11.86
N GLN A 59 -4.64 4.64 -11.88
CA GLN A 59 -3.97 5.33 -10.78
C GLN A 59 -4.54 6.74 -10.54
N ALA A 60 -4.87 7.48 -11.60
CA ALA A 60 -5.52 8.79 -11.48
C ALA A 60 -6.92 8.68 -10.86
N MET A 61 -7.70 7.65 -11.19
CA MET A 61 -8.98 7.37 -10.53
C MET A 61 -8.77 7.09 -9.04
N MET A 62 -7.82 6.21 -8.68
CA MET A 62 -7.51 5.92 -7.28
C MET A 62 -7.11 7.18 -6.50
N ASP A 63 -6.29 8.04 -7.10
CA ASP A 63 -5.87 9.28 -6.46
C ASP A 63 -6.99 10.32 -6.35
N ALA A 64 -7.96 10.32 -7.27
CA ALA A 64 -9.13 11.19 -7.21
C ALA A 64 -10.04 10.85 -6.03
N ILE A 65 -10.19 9.57 -5.69
CA ILE A 65 -11.02 9.09 -4.56
C ILE A 65 -10.21 8.83 -3.28
N ARG A 66 -8.96 9.31 -3.22
CA ARG A 66 -8.09 9.16 -2.02
C ARG A 66 -8.64 9.89 -0.79
N ASP A 67 -9.47 10.89 -1.02
CA ASP A 67 -10.13 11.76 -0.05
C ASP A 67 -11.64 11.76 -0.35
N GLY A 68 -12.47 12.23 0.56
CA GLY A 68 -13.92 12.28 0.32
C GLY A 68 -14.75 12.60 1.55
N LEU A 69 -16.06 12.50 1.39
CA LEU A 69 -17.01 12.82 2.46
C LEU A 69 -16.91 11.81 3.62
N VAL A 70 -16.98 12.33 4.84
CA VAL A 70 -17.08 11.54 6.07
C VAL A 70 -18.54 11.39 6.46
N ASN A 71 -18.96 10.17 6.80
CA ASN A 71 -20.31 9.93 7.28
C ASN A 71 -20.55 10.68 8.60
N LYS A 72 -21.63 11.46 8.68
CA LYS A 72 -21.96 12.22 9.89
C LYS A 72 -22.38 11.32 11.04
N ALA A 73 -22.98 10.16 10.72
CA ALA A 73 -23.33 9.16 11.71
C ALA A 73 -22.10 8.28 12.01
N ARG A 74 -21.79 8.10 13.29
CA ARG A 74 -20.76 7.15 13.71
C ARG A 74 -21.32 5.75 13.80
N ALA A 75 -20.67 4.82 13.11
CA ALA A 75 -20.98 3.40 13.23
C ALA A 75 -20.43 2.83 14.55
N THR A 76 -21.08 1.80 15.06
CA THR A 76 -20.56 1.04 16.22
C THR A 76 -19.28 0.32 15.82
N CYS A 77 -18.19 0.60 16.51
CA CYS A 77 -16.90 -0.07 16.36
C CYS A 77 -16.46 -0.60 17.74
N PRO A 78 -15.54 -1.59 17.81
CA PRO A 78 -14.96 -2.01 19.08
C PRO A 78 -14.34 -0.84 19.84
N ASP A 79 -14.43 -0.83 21.16
CA ASP A 79 -13.81 0.22 21.98
C ASP A 79 -12.30 -0.01 22.17
N ASP A 80 -11.85 -1.27 22.12
CA ASP A 80 -10.44 -1.61 22.29
C ASP A 80 -9.60 -1.19 21.05
N PRO A 81 -8.61 -0.28 21.20
CA PRO A 81 -7.73 0.12 20.11
C PRO A 81 -6.86 -1.03 19.57
N VAL A 82 -6.61 -2.09 20.36
CA VAL A 82 -5.91 -3.30 19.89
C VAL A 82 -6.79 -4.06 18.92
N GLU A 83 -8.07 -4.26 19.24
CA GLU A 83 -9.04 -4.91 18.35
C GLU A 83 -9.20 -4.14 17.05
N ARG A 84 -9.31 -2.81 17.11
CA ARG A 84 -9.33 -1.94 15.92
C ARG A 84 -8.10 -2.11 15.03
N SER A 85 -6.90 -2.09 15.63
CA SER A 85 -5.64 -2.36 14.91
C SER A 85 -5.67 -3.74 14.24
N ASN A 86 -6.13 -4.76 14.95
CA ASN A 86 -6.21 -6.12 14.43
C ASN A 86 -7.18 -6.23 13.25
N HIS A 87 -8.36 -5.60 13.33
CA HIS A 87 -9.33 -5.60 12.24
C HIS A 87 -8.80 -4.90 10.99
N LEU A 88 -8.17 -3.74 11.15
CA LEU A 88 -7.67 -2.97 10.01
C LEU A 88 -6.44 -3.61 9.35
N LYS A 89 -5.55 -4.24 10.14
CA LYS A 89 -4.50 -5.10 9.60
C LYS A 89 -5.08 -6.31 8.86
N ALA A 90 -6.07 -6.99 9.45
CA ALA A 90 -6.72 -8.13 8.83
C ALA A 90 -7.39 -7.75 7.50
N PHE A 91 -8.01 -6.58 7.42
CA PHE A 91 -8.54 -6.04 6.16
C PHE A 91 -7.43 -5.87 5.13
N GLY A 92 -6.31 -5.24 5.49
CA GLY A 92 -5.17 -5.10 4.57
C GLY A 92 -4.67 -6.44 4.05
N TYR A 93 -4.56 -7.47 4.90
CA TYR A 93 -4.16 -8.82 4.48
C TYR A 93 -5.22 -9.53 3.64
N PHE A 94 -6.51 -9.29 3.90
CA PHE A 94 -7.61 -9.76 3.05
C PHE A 94 -7.53 -9.14 1.64
N SER A 95 -7.11 -7.88 1.54
CA SER A 95 -6.84 -7.16 0.27
C SER A 95 -5.44 -7.45 -0.31
N ASP A 96 -4.86 -8.60 0.02
CA ASP A 96 -3.57 -9.08 -0.47
C ASP A 96 -2.34 -8.21 -0.14
N ALA A 97 -2.40 -7.34 0.87
CA ALA A 97 -1.21 -6.61 1.31
C ALA A 97 -0.16 -7.59 1.88
N PRO A 98 1.09 -7.59 1.38
CA PRO A 98 2.14 -8.43 1.94
C PRO A 98 2.44 -8.12 3.42
N MET A 99 2.49 -6.83 3.76
CA MET A 99 2.78 -6.35 5.11
C MET A 99 2.00 -5.08 5.41
N VAL A 100 1.48 -4.99 6.63
CA VAL A 100 0.74 -3.84 7.15
C VAL A 100 1.35 -3.44 8.48
N GLY A 101 1.50 -2.14 8.72
CA GLY A 101 1.95 -1.59 9.99
C GLY A 101 1.21 -0.30 10.33
N ILE A 102 1.10 0.02 11.61
CA ILE A 102 0.38 1.19 12.12
C ILE A 102 1.37 2.04 12.92
N CYS A 103 1.36 3.36 12.71
CA CYS A 103 2.21 4.28 13.46
C CYS A 103 1.48 5.58 13.81
N ARG A 104 2.09 6.33 14.72
CA ARG A 104 1.69 7.71 15.02
C ARG A 104 2.02 8.57 13.80
N LEU A 105 1.08 9.40 13.35
CA LEU A 105 1.39 10.45 12.38
C LEU A 105 2.18 11.56 13.11
N SER A 106 3.48 11.63 12.86
CA SER A 106 4.36 12.66 13.42
C SER A 106 4.42 13.89 12.49
N PRO A 107 4.57 15.11 13.02
CA PRO A 107 4.84 16.32 12.21
C PRO A 107 6.03 16.15 11.25
N ALA A 108 7.03 15.34 11.62
CA ALA A 108 8.19 15.08 10.78
C ALA A 108 7.90 14.23 9.54
N ALA A 109 6.71 13.66 9.42
CA ALA A 109 6.27 12.88 8.26
C ALA A 109 5.52 13.72 7.23
N TYR A 110 5.16 14.98 7.51
CA TYR A 110 4.51 15.85 6.53
C TYR A 110 5.51 16.24 5.44
N LEU A 111 5.06 16.23 4.19
CA LEU A 111 5.84 16.81 3.10
C LEU A 111 5.79 18.32 3.18
N GLU A 112 6.93 18.97 2.95
CA GLU A 112 6.97 20.43 2.81
C GLU A 112 6.10 20.90 1.63
N THR A 113 6.21 20.20 0.51
CA THR A 113 5.32 20.37 -0.65
C THR A 113 4.65 19.03 -0.96
N PRO A 114 3.36 18.88 -0.63
CA PRO A 114 2.55 17.75 -1.10
C PRO A 114 2.61 17.66 -2.63
N TRP A 115 2.70 16.44 -3.16
CA TRP A 115 2.56 16.22 -4.60
C TRP A 115 1.21 15.62 -4.93
N ARG A 116 0.71 15.92 -6.12
CA ARG A 116 -0.57 15.46 -6.64
C ARG A 116 -0.40 14.96 -8.06
N ASN A 117 -1.05 13.86 -8.37
CA ASN A 117 -1.03 13.25 -9.68
C ASN A 117 -1.68 14.19 -10.72
N PRO A 118 -0.93 14.63 -11.75
CA PRO A 118 -1.47 15.51 -12.78
C PRO A 118 -2.55 14.83 -13.63
N GLY A 119 -2.61 13.50 -13.64
CA GLY A 119 -3.66 12.73 -14.31
C GLY A 119 -5.07 12.99 -13.75
N ILE A 120 -5.21 13.45 -12.51
CA ILE A 120 -6.51 13.74 -11.90
C ILE A 120 -7.21 14.89 -12.64
N ASP A 121 -6.48 15.91 -13.07
CA ASP A 121 -7.09 17.07 -13.74
C ASP A 121 -7.59 16.71 -15.14
N ARG A 122 -6.86 15.81 -15.82
CA ARG A 122 -7.31 15.22 -17.09
C ARG A 122 -8.58 14.40 -16.89
N LEU A 123 -8.61 13.54 -15.86
CA LEU A 123 -9.79 12.77 -15.50
C LEU A 123 -10.98 13.67 -15.16
N ALA A 124 -10.77 14.76 -14.42
CA ALA A 124 -11.80 15.75 -14.07
C ALA A 124 -12.44 16.35 -15.31
N ASN A 125 -11.61 16.75 -16.28
CA ASN A 125 -12.07 17.28 -17.54
C ASN A 125 -12.87 16.24 -18.35
N ASP A 126 -12.37 15.01 -18.43
CA ASP A 126 -13.04 13.92 -19.14
C ASP A 126 -14.41 13.60 -18.52
N LEU A 127 -14.53 13.53 -17.19
CA LEU A 127 -15.80 13.32 -16.49
C LEU A 127 -16.83 14.43 -16.71
N ARG A 128 -16.38 15.69 -16.79
CA ARG A 128 -17.26 16.83 -17.07
C ARG A 128 -17.76 16.85 -18.52
N THR A 129 -16.93 16.40 -19.45
CA THR A 129 -17.17 16.56 -20.89
C THR A 129 -17.73 15.29 -21.56
N ARG A 130 -17.49 14.11 -21.00
CA ARG A 130 -17.95 12.83 -21.53
C ARG A 130 -19.08 12.27 -20.67
N GLN A 131 -20.32 12.36 -21.16
CA GLN A 131 -21.42 11.58 -20.61
C GLN A 131 -21.26 10.12 -21.03
N THR A 132 -20.65 9.31 -20.17
CA THR A 132 -20.72 7.84 -20.30
C THR A 132 -22.08 7.37 -19.83
N LYS A 133 -23.05 7.27 -20.74
CA LYS A 133 -24.28 6.50 -20.47
C LYS A 133 -23.91 5.04 -20.46
N THR A 134 -23.97 4.41 -19.30
CA THR A 134 -23.77 2.96 -19.19
C THR A 134 -25.12 2.29 -18.90
N LEU A 135 -25.31 1.07 -19.39
CA LEU A 135 -26.52 0.29 -19.14
C LEU A 135 -26.43 -0.52 -17.82
N ALA A 136 -25.37 -0.30 -17.04
CA ALA A 136 -25.13 -1.01 -15.79
C ALA A 136 -25.42 -0.06 -14.61
N SER A 137 -26.51 -0.32 -13.90
CA SER A 137 -26.99 0.50 -12.78
C SER A 137 -25.97 0.74 -11.66
N GLY A 138 -24.92 -0.07 -11.56
CA GLY A 138 -23.84 0.11 -10.59
C GLY A 138 -22.78 1.13 -11.00
N ILE A 139 -22.56 1.37 -12.30
CA ILE A 139 -21.52 2.29 -12.75
C ILE A 139 -21.95 3.74 -12.51
N ASP A 140 -23.24 4.06 -12.67
CA ASP A 140 -23.74 5.41 -12.41
C ASP A 140 -23.52 5.85 -10.96
N LEU A 141 -23.64 4.92 -9.99
CA LEU A 141 -23.34 5.18 -8.58
C LEU A 141 -21.84 5.42 -8.35
N ILE A 142 -20.98 4.60 -8.95
CA ILE A 142 -19.52 4.75 -8.86
C ILE A 142 -19.08 6.09 -9.47
N MET A 143 -19.68 6.48 -10.60
CA MET A 143 -19.39 7.73 -11.28
C MET A 143 -19.90 8.94 -10.48
N ALA A 144 -21.05 8.81 -9.79
CA ALA A 144 -21.54 9.82 -8.86
C ALA A 144 -20.59 9.98 -7.66
N ASP A 145 -20.19 8.88 -7.02
CA ASP A 145 -19.24 8.90 -5.88
C ASP A 145 -17.89 9.50 -6.29
N LEU A 146 -17.39 9.17 -7.49
CA LEU A 146 -16.18 9.76 -8.05
C LEU A 146 -16.33 11.27 -8.25
N LYS A 147 -17.46 11.72 -8.81
CA LYS A 147 -17.73 13.14 -9.01
C LYS A 147 -17.85 13.89 -7.69
N ASP A 148 -18.58 13.35 -6.73
CA ASP A 148 -18.75 13.92 -5.39
C ASP A 148 -17.41 14.02 -4.66
N SER A 149 -16.54 13.00 -4.78
CA SER A 149 -15.19 13.02 -4.22
C SER A 149 -14.30 14.09 -4.86
N MET A 150 -14.47 14.35 -6.16
CA MET A 150 -13.70 15.37 -6.88
C MET A 150 -14.20 16.80 -6.64
N GLU A 151 -15.48 16.96 -6.33
CA GLU A 151 -16.09 18.25 -5.96
C GLU A 151 -15.93 18.57 -4.47
N ALA A 152 -15.57 17.56 -3.64
CA ALA A 152 -15.32 17.75 -2.23
C ALA A 152 -14.16 18.75 -2.01
N PRO A 153 -14.31 19.70 -1.07
CA PRO A 153 -13.21 20.59 -0.70
C PRO A 153 -11.99 19.78 -0.26
N PRO A 154 -10.77 20.13 -0.68
CA PRO A 154 -9.57 19.45 -0.21
C PRO A 154 -9.52 19.42 1.32
N SER A 155 -9.52 18.22 1.91
CA SER A 155 -9.42 18.07 3.35
C SER A 155 -7.96 18.15 3.79
N THR A 156 -7.72 18.67 4.99
CA THR A 156 -6.38 18.68 5.59
C THR A 156 -6.23 17.48 6.51
N ILE A 157 -5.03 16.92 6.58
CA ILE A 157 -4.72 15.83 7.52
C ILE A 157 -4.20 16.35 8.87
N ARG A 158 -4.51 17.60 9.24
CA ARG A 158 -3.96 18.25 10.46
C ARG A 158 -4.42 17.57 11.75
N ASP A 159 -5.67 17.12 11.77
CA ASP A 159 -6.26 16.46 12.93
C ASP A 159 -6.02 14.94 12.93
N HIS A 160 -5.41 14.41 11.86
CA HIS A 160 -5.05 13.00 11.78
C HIS A 160 -3.93 12.69 12.77
N SER A 161 -4.08 11.57 13.46
CA SER A 161 -3.15 11.17 14.51
C SER A 161 -2.52 9.80 14.24
N HIS A 162 -3.12 8.98 13.38
CA HIS A 162 -2.64 7.63 13.07
C HIS A 162 -2.38 7.50 11.58
N ALA A 163 -1.46 6.60 11.22
CA ALA A 163 -1.24 6.18 9.85
C ALA A 163 -1.17 4.65 9.77
N ILE A 164 -1.86 4.07 8.78
CA ILE A 164 -1.75 2.66 8.40
C ILE A 164 -0.93 2.60 7.12
N VAL A 165 0.14 1.82 7.13
CA VAL A 165 1.11 1.72 6.04
C VAL A 165 1.04 0.34 5.43
N PHE A 166 0.96 0.29 4.11
CA PHE A 166 0.92 -0.93 3.31
C PHE A 166 2.20 -1.03 2.50
N LEU A 167 2.86 -2.18 2.59
CA LEU A 167 4.07 -2.48 1.84
C LEU A 167 3.78 -3.63 0.88
N TYR A 168 3.95 -3.36 -0.42
CA TYR A 168 3.72 -4.30 -1.51
C TYR A 168 5.03 -4.68 -2.18
N ASP A 169 5.37 -5.96 -2.22
CA ASP A 169 6.56 -6.45 -2.91
C ASP A 169 6.49 -6.18 -4.41
N HIS A 170 7.64 -5.90 -5.00
CA HIS A 170 7.81 -5.92 -6.44
C HIS A 170 7.99 -7.39 -6.87
N PRO A 171 7.22 -7.88 -7.86
CA PRO A 171 7.53 -9.17 -8.47
C PRO A 171 8.93 -9.13 -9.10
N ARG A 172 9.54 -10.29 -9.38
CA ARG A 172 10.81 -10.30 -10.12
C ARG A 172 10.69 -9.56 -11.45
N ALA A 173 11.81 -9.02 -11.93
CA ALA A 173 11.84 -8.43 -13.26
C ALA A 173 11.61 -9.53 -14.32
N PRO A 174 10.96 -9.21 -15.46
CA PRO A 174 11.02 -10.05 -16.65
C PRO A 174 12.45 -10.45 -16.99
N ARG A 175 12.64 -11.69 -17.45
CA ARG A 175 13.95 -12.14 -17.95
C ARG A 175 14.11 -11.72 -19.41
N ASP A 176 15.35 -11.57 -19.85
CA ASP A 176 15.65 -11.33 -21.25
C ASP A 176 15.07 -12.45 -22.12
N GLY A 177 14.33 -12.05 -23.17
CA GLY A 177 13.68 -12.98 -24.09
C GLY A 177 12.50 -13.77 -23.50
N GLU A 178 12.01 -13.43 -22.30
CA GLU A 178 10.83 -14.08 -21.74
C GLU A 178 9.58 -13.77 -22.59
N PRO A 179 8.86 -14.79 -23.10
CA PRO A 179 7.72 -14.54 -23.98
C PRO A 179 6.62 -13.72 -23.30
N GLY A 180 6.14 -12.70 -24.01
CA GLY A 180 4.99 -11.90 -23.57
C GLY A 180 5.28 -10.97 -22.39
N THR A 181 6.53 -10.56 -22.14
CA THR A 181 6.87 -9.66 -21.04
C THR A 181 7.41 -8.29 -21.47
N GLY A 182 7.51 -8.00 -22.78
CA GLY A 182 8.03 -6.72 -23.29
C GLY A 182 7.34 -5.50 -22.68
N TRP A 183 6.00 -5.51 -22.68
CA TRP A 183 5.12 -4.53 -22.04
C TRP A 183 5.25 -4.39 -20.51
N LEU A 184 5.81 -5.37 -19.80
CA LEU A 184 5.98 -5.35 -18.34
C LEU A 184 7.30 -4.72 -17.88
N THR A 185 8.24 -4.52 -18.80
CA THR A 185 9.61 -4.10 -18.48
C THR A 185 9.64 -2.73 -17.79
N GLY A 186 10.10 -2.71 -16.53
CA GLY A 186 10.21 -1.51 -15.69
C GLY A 186 8.93 -1.13 -14.94
N ALA A 187 7.86 -1.91 -15.07
CA ALA A 187 6.55 -1.60 -14.47
C ALA A 187 6.40 -2.10 -13.02
N GLU A 188 7.44 -2.67 -12.41
CA GLU A 188 7.37 -3.30 -11.09
C GLU A 188 6.94 -2.32 -10.00
N ALA A 189 7.51 -1.11 -10.00
CA ALA A 189 7.16 -0.06 -9.06
C ALA A 189 5.71 0.40 -9.25
N HIS A 190 5.30 0.61 -10.51
CA HIS A 190 3.96 1.06 -10.89
C HIS A 190 2.89 0.04 -10.51
N ARG A 191 3.14 -1.24 -10.76
CA ARG A 191 2.24 -2.32 -10.36
C ARG A 191 2.05 -2.36 -8.84
N SER A 192 3.14 -2.26 -8.08
CA SER A 192 3.07 -2.28 -6.61
C SER A 192 2.40 -1.02 -6.08
N CYS A 193 2.65 0.16 -6.66
CA CYS A 193 1.97 1.41 -6.35
C CYS A 193 0.45 1.27 -6.58
N LEU A 194 0.03 0.74 -7.73
CA LEU A 194 -1.38 0.59 -8.06
C LEU A 194 -2.12 -0.29 -7.05
N ARG A 195 -1.53 -1.46 -6.73
CA ARG A 195 -2.09 -2.40 -5.75
C ARG A 195 -2.09 -1.85 -4.33
N ALA A 196 -1.05 -1.12 -3.94
CA ALA A 196 -1.01 -0.47 -2.63
C ALA A 196 -2.05 0.65 -2.52
N SER A 197 -2.22 1.43 -3.60
CA SER A 197 -3.21 2.51 -3.70
C SER A 197 -4.63 1.98 -3.55
N GLU A 198 -4.96 0.89 -4.25
CA GLU A 198 -6.26 0.20 -4.15
C GLU A 198 -6.64 -0.07 -2.69
N THR A 199 -5.77 -0.75 -1.95
CA THR A 199 -6.01 -1.11 -0.55
C THR A 199 -6.12 0.11 0.36
N ALA A 200 -5.21 1.09 0.20
CA ALA A 200 -5.21 2.29 1.03
C ALA A 200 -6.48 3.12 0.83
N VAL A 201 -6.91 3.31 -0.42
CA VAL A 201 -8.09 4.11 -0.77
C VAL A 201 -9.38 3.43 -0.34
N VAL A 202 -9.52 2.12 -0.61
CA VAL A 202 -10.71 1.37 -0.18
C VAL A 202 -10.83 1.40 1.34
N LEU A 203 -9.73 1.20 2.07
CA LEU A 203 -9.77 1.22 3.52
C LEU A 203 -10.01 2.62 4.09
N ALA A 204 -9.47 3.67 3.46
CA ALA A 204 -9.76 5.06 3.86
C ALA A 204 -11.25 5.37 3.68
N ASN A 205 -11.84 4.96 2.55
CA ASN A 205 -13.26 5.13 2.33
C ASN A 205 -14.11 4.36 3.35
N TYR A 206 -13.73 3.12 3.67
CA TYR A 206 -14.38 2.36 4.73
C TYR A 206 -14.38 3.10 6.07
N ILE A 207 -13.24 3.66 6.50
CA ILE A 207 -13.14 4.44 7.74
C ILE A 207 -14.02 5.70 7.70
N ARG A 208 -14.09 6.37 6.55
CA ARG A 208 -15.00 7.52 6.35
C ARG A 208 -16.48 7.13 6.44
N LEU A 209 -16.86 5.97 5.89
CA LEU A 209 -18.21 5.42 5.99
C LEU A 209 -18.59 5.06 7.44
N LEU A 210 -17.60 4.64 8.23
CA LEU A 210 -17.76 4.41 9.67
C LEU A 210 -17.92 5.72 10.47
N GLY A 211 -17.58 6.87 9.89
CA GLY A 211 -17.74 8.20 10.48
C GLY A 211 -16.47 8.80 11.10
N TRP A 212 -15.30 8.35 10.66
CA TRP A 212 -14.00 8.92 11.04
C TRP A 212 -13.28 9.48 9.83
N ASP A 213 -12.60 10.61 10.01
CA ASP A 213 -11.83 11.21 8.93
C ASP A 213 -10.63 10.33 8.56
N ALA A 214 -10.43 10.14 7.26
CA ALA A 214 -9.36 9.31 6.72
C ALA A 214 -9.02 9.70 5.28
N LYS A 215 -7.72 9.75 4.97
CA LYS A 215 -7.19 10.12 3.66
C LYS A 215 -6.08 9.17 3.23
N ALA A 216 -6.15 8.68 2.00
CA ALA A 216 -5.12 7.82 1.41
C ALA A 216 -4.00 8.63 0.76
N HIS A 217 -2.80 8.04 0.79
CA HIS A 217 -1.56 8.59 0.29
C HIS A 217 -0.85 7.53 -0.57
N THR A 218 -0.61 7.87 -1.83
CA THR A 218 -0.04 7.01 -2.85
C THR A 218 1.32 7.55 -3.30
N GLN A 219 2.07 6.79 -4.09
CA GLN A 219 3.35 7.28 -4.62
C GLN A 219 3.16 8.41 -5.66
N THR A 220 1.95 8.61 -6.17
CA THR A 220 1.60 9.65 -7.15
C THR A 220 0.88 10.84 -6.54
N SER A 221 0.25 10.68 -5.37
CA SER A 221 -0.45 11.74 -4.64
C SER A 221 -0.30 11.58 -3.13
N SER A 222 0.48 12.44 -2.47
CA SER A 222 0.73 12.34 -1.04
C SER A 222 0.91 13.69 -0.36
N ASP A 223 0.48 13.76 0.90
CA ASP A 223 0.69 14.87 1.83
C ASP A 223 1.79 14.52 2.87
N VAL A 224 2.26 13.26 2.85
CA VAL A 224 3.18 12.67 3.80
C VAL A 224 4.32 11.90 3.12
N ASP A 225 5.45 11.82 3.78
CA ASP A 225 6.61 11.03 3.38
C ASP A 225 6.36 9.55 3.73
N LEU A 226 6.03 8.75 2.72
CA LEU A 226 5.78 7.32 2.85
C LEU A 226 7.00 6.55 3.39
N ASN A 227 8.23 7.01 3.12
CA ASN A 227 9.44 6.37 3.63
C ASN A 227 9.52 6.51 5.15
N ARG A 228 9.24 7.71 5.67
CA ARG A 228 9.21 7.97 7.12
C ARG A 228 8.11 7.16 7.80
N LEU A 229 6.93 7.07 7.19
CA LEU A 229 5.84 6.26 7.71
C LEU A 229 6.20 4.76 7.72
N ALA A 230 6.85 4.23 6.68
CA ALA A 230 7.29 2.83 6.65
C ALA A 230 8.31 2.49 7.75
N VAL A 231 9.21 3.42 8.08
CA VAL A 231 10.13 3.26 9.22
C VAL A 231 9.38 3.31 10.55
N ALA A 232 8.48 4.29 10.72
CA ALA A 232 7.70 4.45 11.93
C ALA A 232 6.73 3.29 12.21
N ALA A 233 6.13 2.72 11.16
CA ALA A 233 5.25 1.55 11.24
C ALA A 233 6.00 0.23 11.44
N GLY A 234 7.34 0.26 11.47
CA GLY A 234 8.16 -0.93 11.66
C GLY A 234 8.12 -1.89 10.47
N LEU A 235 8.10 -1.35 9.25
CA LEU A 235 8.09 -2.13 8.00
C LEU A 235 9.44 -2.10 7.28
N ALA A 236 10.25 -1.06 7.46
CA ALA A 236 11.56 -0.94 6.82
C ALA A 236 12.60 -0.26 7.73
N ILE A 237 13.88 -0.44 7.40
CA ILE A 237 15.02 0.18 8.07
C ILE A 237 15.83 0.94 7.02
N PRO A 238 16.27 2.18 7.29
CA PRO A 238 17.19 2.88 6.41
C PRO A 238 18.59 2.27 6.43
N ARG A 239 19.13 1.94 5.26
CA ARG A 239 20.46 1.36 5.09
C ARG A 239 21.02 1.75 3.72
N ASP A 240 22.26 2.24 3.71
CA ASP A 240 23.03 2.54 2.50
C ASP A 240 22.31 3.48 1.50
N GLY A 241 21.51 4.42 2.02
CA GLY A 241 20.75 5.38 1.21
C GLY A 241 19.40 4.85 0.70
N ASP A 242 19.03 3.62 1.04
CA ASP A 242 17.75 2.99 0.69
C ASP A 242 16.93 2.60 1.92
N LEU A 243 15.67 2.25 1.70
CA LEU A 243 14.87 1.51 2.68
C LEU A 243 14.94 0.01 2.42
N VAL A 244 15.23 -0.75 3.47
CA VAL A 244 15.35 -2.21 3.40
C VAL A 244 14.33 -2.86 4.33
N ASN A 245 13.47 -3.69 3.76
CA ASN A 245 12.65 -4.62 4.52
C ASN A 245 13.45 -5.90 4.82
N PRO A 246 13.46 -6.42 6.07
CA PRO A 246 14.24 -7.61 6.41
C PRO A 246 13.90 -8.86 5.60
N PHE A 247 12.66 -9.02 5.14
CA PHE A 247 12.20 -10.20 4.42
C PHE A 247 12.28 -10.09 2.91
N ILE A 248 12.14 -8.90 2.32
CA ILE A 248 12.06 -8.74 0.85
C ILE A 248 13.09 -7.77 0.26
N GLY A 249 13.97 -7.19 1.09
CA GLY A 249 15.01 -6.27 0.64
C GLY A 249 14.42 -4.91 0.27
N THR A 250 14.93 -4.32 -0.82
CA THR A 250 14.55 -2.98 -1.34
C THR A 250 13.41 -3.03 -2.37
N ARG A 251 12.92 -4.22 -2.71
CA ARG A 251 11.97 -4.44 -3.81
C ARG A 251 10.53 -4.30 -3.34
N PHE A 252 10.09 -3.07 -3.04
CA PHE A 252 8.72 -2.82 -2.62
C PHE A 252 8.22 -1.41 -2.93
N GLY A 253 6.91 -1.30 -3.11
CA GLY A 253 6.16 -0.05 -3.16
C GLY A 253 5.40 0.18 -1.84
N LEU A 254 4.98 1.42 -1.63
CA LEU A 254 4.31 1.85 -0.42
C LEU A 254 3.02 2.61 -0.75
N ALA A 255 2.02 2.45 0.10
CA ALA A 255 0.92 3.39 0.24
C ALA A 255 0.59 3.51 1.73
N ALA A 256 -0.11 4.56 2.10
CA ALA A 256 -0.60 4.73 3.46
C ALA A 256 -2.00 5.34 3.46
N LEU A 257 -2.67 5.26 4.59
CA LEU A 257 -3.76 6.17 4.91
C LEU A 257 -3.49 6.81 6.26
N THR A 258 -3.87 8.07 6.40
CA THR A 258 -3.88 8.79 7.69
C THR A 258 -5.32 8.94 8.17
N THR A 259 -5.52 8.95 9.48
CA THR A 259 -6.88 8.99 10.05
C THR A 259 -6.92 9.54 11.47
N THR A 260 -8.11 9.99 11.86
CA THR A 260 -8.50 10.28 13.25
C THR A 260 -8.91 9.04 14.04
N PHE A 261 -9.09 7.88 13.38
CA PHE A 261 -9.51 6.64 14.03
C PHE A 261 -8.40 6.08 14.92
N GLU A 262 -8.64 6.05 16.23
CA GLU A 262 -7.63 5.61 17.21
C GLU A 262 -7.41 4.09 17.19
N MET A 263 -6.14 3.70 17.21
CA MET A 263 -5.69 2.32 17.10
C MET A 263 -4.38 2.10 17.87
N THR A 264 -4.12 0.87 18.26
CA THR A 264 -2.81 0.51 18.81
C THR A 264 -1.72 0.56 17.74
N LEU A 265 -0.59 1.17 18.08
CA LEU A 265 0.55 1.37 17.19
C LEU A 265 1.49 0.17 17.18
N ASP A 266 2.19 -0.04 16.06
CA ASP A 266 3.35 -0.92 16.00
C ASP A 266 4.61 -0.21 16.47
N ARG A 267 5.55 -1.00 17.00
CA ARG A 267 6.88 -0.51 17.36
C ARG A 267 7.81 -0.51 16.12
N PRO A 268 8.58 0.56 15.87
CA PRO A 268 9.57 0.61 14.81
C PRO A 268 10.58 -0.55 14.86
N LEU A 269 11.20 -0.87 13.71
CA LEU A 269 12.25 -1.88 13.66
C LEU A 269 13.56 -1.34 14.24
N ALA A 270 14.26 -2.17 15.02
CA ALA A 270 15.62 -1.87 15.44
C ALA A 270 16.59 -1.91 14.25
N ARG A 271 17.59 -1.01 14.22
CA ARG A 271 18.59 -0.96 13.13
C ARG A 271 19.31 -2.29 12.91
N ARG A 272 19.62 -2.99 14.01
CA ARG A 272 20.24 -4.32 13.99
C ARG A 272 19.15 -5.39 14.11
N GLN A 273 18.96 -6.15 13.05
CA GLN A 273 18.04 -7.29 13.03
C GLN A 273 18.79 -8.60 13.33
N PRO A 274 18.16 -9.55 14.03
CA PRO A 274 18.70 -10.91 14.13
C PRO A 274 18.64 -11.60 12.76
N GLY A 275 19.43 -12.66 12.59
CA GLY A 275 19.26 -13.54 11.44
C GLY A 275 17.86 -14.17 11.43
N LEU A 276 17.20 -14.20 10.28
CA LEU A 276 15.81 -14.69 10.16
C LEU A 276 15.64 -16.19 10.51
N GLY A 277 16.74 -16.95 10.40
CA GLY A 277 16.87 -18.32 10.87
C GLY A 277 16.00 -19.38 10.17
N PRO A 278 16.13 -20.66 10.59
CA PRO A 278 15.46 -21.79 9.95
C PRO A 278 13.93 -21.72 9.96
N ARG A 279 13.34 -21.08 10.98
CA ARG A 279 11.88 -20.93 11.09
C ARG A 279 11.30 -20.08 9.96
N TRP A 280 12.03 -19.08 9.47
CA TRP A 280 11.65 -18.30 8.29
C TRP A 280 11.88 -19.10 7.01
N TRP A 281 13.03 -19.76 6.89
CA TRP A 281 13.38 -20.53 5.70
C TRP A 281 12.32 -21.61 5.41
N LEU A 282 11.89 -22.33 6.43
CA LEU A 282 10.90 -23.40 6.31
C LEU A 282 9.44 -22.92 6.38
N GLY A 283 9.17 -21.63 6.60
CA GLY A 283 7.81 -21.09 6.74
C GLY A 283 7.07 -21.65 7.96
N TYR A 284 7.76 -21.85 9.08
CA TYR A 284 7.15 -22.44 10.28
C TYR A 284 6.05 -21.51 10.82
N ARG A 285 4.80 -21.99 10.73
CA ARG A 285 3.56 -21.28 11.11
C ARG A 285 3.33 -19.96 10.36
N THR A 286 3.79 -19.86 9.11
CA THR A 286 3.54 -18.72 8.23
C THR A 286 3.16 -19.18 6.83
N ALA A 287 2.42 -18.33 6.11
CA ALA A 287 2.09 -18.58 4.71
C ALA A 287 3.32 -18.39 3.80
N LYS A 288 4.10 -17.33 4.06
CA LYS A 288 5.31 -16.98 3.30
C LYS A 288 6.58 -17.49 4.00
N SER A 289 7.58 -17.82 3.19
CA SER A 289 8.90 -18.33 3.57
C SER A 289 9.96 -17.80 2.60
N ALA A 290 11.23 -18.02 2.92
CA ALA A 290 12.34 -17.65 2.03
C ALA A 290 12.23 -18.27 0.63
N PHE A 291 11.60 -19.44 0.50
CA PHE A 291 11.54 -20.21 -0.74
C PHE A 291 10.24 -20.03 -1.52
N ASN A 292 9.18 -19.49 -0.91
CA ASN A 292 7.87 -19.33 -1.57
C ASN A 292 7.38 -17.89 -1.68
N ARG A 293 8.17 -16.91 -1.22
CA ARG A 293 7.75 -15.50 -1.20
C ARG A 293 7.41 -14.98 -2.60
N ASP A 294 8.22 -15.33 -3.59
CA ASP A 294 8.01 -15.02 -5.00
C ASP A 294 7.78 -16.34 -5.78
N PRO A 295 6.55 -16.63 -6.24
CA PRO A 295 6.25 -17.84 -7.01
C PRO A 295 6.91 -17.86 -8.39
N TYR A 296 7.29 -16.70 -8.92
CA TYR A 296 7.92 -16.55 -10.24
C TYR A 296 9.44 -16.50 -10.17
N ALA A 297 10.05 -16.54 -8.98
CA ALA A 297 11.51 -16.48 -8.82
C ALA A 297 12.26 -17.42 -9.78
N ARG A 298 11.74 -18.64 -9.97
CA ARG A 298 12.29 -19.64 -10.91
C ARG A 298 11.38 -19.96 -12.09
N ARG A 299 10.11 -19.54 -12.09
CA ARG A 299 9.10 -19.89 -13.11
C ARG A 299 8.79 -18.71 -14.04
N ALA A 300 8.54 -18.98 -15.32
CA ALA A 300 8.13 -17.96 -16.27
C ALA A 300 6.72 -17.45 -15.94
N PHE A 301 6.44 -16.16 -16.18
CA PHE A 301 5.17 -15.54 -15.82
C PHE A 301 3.97 -16.20 -16.51
N HIS A 302 4.08 -16.52 -17.81
CA HIS A 302 3.01 -17.14 -18.60
C HIS A 302 2.58 -18.52 -18.10
N MET A 303 3.41 -19.17 -17.30
CA MET A 303 3.10 -20.48 -16.72
C MET A 303 2.24 -20.35 -15.45
N GLY A 304 2.00 -19.15 -14.93
CA GLY A 304 1.27 -18.94 -13.68
C GLY A 304 2.05 -19.42 -12.44
N PRO A 305 1.51 -19.21 -11.23
CA PRO A 305 2.21 -19.53 -9.98
C PRO A 305 2.11 -21.01 -9.57
N HIS A 306 1.18 -21.77 -10.17
CA HIS A 306 0.93 -23.19 -9.89
C HIS A 306 1.36 -24.05 -11.09
N PRO A 307 1.90 -25.26 -10.86
CA PRO A 307 2.37 -26.17 -11.90
C PRO A 307 1.26 -26.54 -12.88
#